data_AF-A0A501XSN7-F1
#
_entry.id   AF-A0A501XSN7-F1
#
_cell.length_a   1.000
_cell.length_b   1.000
_cell.length_c   1.000
_cell.angle_alpha   90.00
_cell.angle_beta   90.00
_cell.angle_gamma   90.00
#
_symmetry.space_group_name_H-M   'P 1'
#
loop_
_entity.id
_entity.type
_entity.pdbx_description
1 polymer ?
#
loop_
_entity_poly.entity_id
_entity_poly.type
_entity_poly.pdbx_seq_one_letter_code
_entity_poly.pdbx_strand_id
1 'polypeptide(L)'
;MVVGTPDSAPGEGGAAIPPRSIVETWTEVVADAGGLVRAEAALARAETERNLRVVGRESAKVIAGGMLALMALVFLTVAAVVALAALVGLLPSLLIVAALCALIGWLLISKGLDGVSGQPILPDRALKRLSRDLGAMADRAPVPDMPPPGPKVGGVREAA
;
A
#
# COMPACT_ATOMS: atom_id res chain seq x y z
N MET A 1 -67.64 37.23 -51.84
CA MET A 1 -66.29 37.81 -51.78
C MET A 1 -65.38 36.71 -51.25
N VAL A 2 -65.03 35.71 -52.08
CA VAL A 2 -63.79 35.64 -52.89
C VAL A 2 -62.57 36.08 -52.08
N VAL A 3 -61.75 35.11 -51.65
CA VAL A 3 -60.36 34.89 -52.10
C VAL A 3 -59.98 33.41 -51.83
N GLY A 4 -59.67 32.65 -52.89
CA GLY A 4 -58.68 31.55 -52.87
C GLY A 4 -57.36 32.12 -53.38
N THR A 5 -56.17 31.53 -53.24
CA THR A 5 -55.64 30.14 -53.28
C THR A 5 -54.17 30.20 -52.76
N PRO A 6 -53.23 29.26 -53.04
CA PRO A 6 -53.10 27.84 -52.68
C PRO A 6 -51.82 27.55 -51.84
N ASP A 7 -51.70 26.29 -51.40
CA ASP A 7 -50.49 25.46 -51.28
C ASP A 7 -49.15 26.03 -50.75
N SER A 8 -48.65 25.44 -49.66
CA SER A 8 -47.22 25.20 -49.39
C SER A 8 -47.07 24.25 -48.19
N ALA A 9 -47.08 22.94 -48.42
CA ALA A 9 -46.17 22.03 -47.70
C ALA A 9 -45.12 21.57 -48.74
N PRO A 10 -43.84 21.28 -48.41
CA PRO A 10 -43.37 20.73 -47.14
C PRO A 10 -42.01 21.30 -46.66
N GLY A 11 -41.95 21.75 -45.41
CA GLY A 11 -40.70 22.13 -44.75
C GLY A 11 -40.35 21.13 -43.66
N GLU A 12 -39.61 20.09 -44.02
CA GLU A 12 -38.88 19.28 -43.05
C GLU A 12 -38.03 20.20 -42.18
N GLY A 13 -38.41 20.28 -40.90
CA GLY A 13 -37.56 20.79 -39.85
C GLY A 13 -37.61 19.78 -38.74
N GLY A 14 -37.06 18.58 -39.00
CA GLY A 14 -36.83 17.58 -37.97
C GLY A 14 -36.28 18.30 -36.76
N ALA A 15 -37.02 18.25 -35.65
CA ALA A 15 -36.61 18.79 -34.38
C ALA A 15 -35.29 18.08 -34.04
N ALA A 16 -34.19 18.72 -34.42
CA ALA A 16 -32.86 18.28 -34.14
C ALA A 16 -32.78 18.24 -32.62
N ILE A 17 -32.82 17.03 -32.05
CA ILE A 17 -32.32 16.79 -30.71
C ILE A 17 -30.92 17.41 -30.75
N PRO A 18 -30.68 18.52 -30.05
CA PRO A 18 -29.40 19.16 -30.15
C PRO A 18 -28.35 18.14 -29.65
N PRO A 19 -27.19 17.99 -30.30
CA PRO A 19 -26.19 16.95 -30.00
C PRO A 19 -25.47 17.11 -28.64
N ARG A 20 -26.13 17.72 -27.65
CA ARG A 20 -25.64 18.01 -26.29
C ARG A 20 -26.05 16.98 -25.23
N SER A 21 -26.41 15.74 -25.58
CA SER A 21 -27.08 14.84 -24.61
C SER A 21 -26.41 13.48 -24.31
N ILE A 22 -25.24 13.19 -24.88
CA ILE A 22 -24.46 11.97 -24.51
C ILE A 22 -23.08 12.36 -24.02
N VAL A 23 -22.44 13.30 -24.70
CA VAL A 23 -21.14 13.85 -24.29
C VAL A 23 -21.24 14.54 -22.92
N GLU A 24 -22.34 15.24 -22.66
CA GLU A 24 -22.57 15.99 -21.41
C GLU A 24 -22.79 15.06 -20.20
N THR A 25 -23.57 13.99 -20.37
CA THR A 25 -23.82 12.96 -19.33
C THR A 25 -22.55 12.16 -18.99
N TRP A 26 -21.70 11.89 -20.00
CA TRP A 26 -20.40 11.26 -19.76
C TRP A 26 -19.43 12.19 -19.01
N THR A 27 -19.42 13.49 -19.33
CA THR A 27 -18.61 14.46 -18.59
C THR A 27 -19.08 14.64 -17.14
N GLU A 28 -20.38 14.57 -16.88
CA GLU A 28 -20.94 14.58 -15.51
C GLU A 28 -20.52 13.34 -14.70
N VAL A 29 -20.64 12.14 -15.25
CA VAL A 29 -20.25 10.90 -14.54
C VAL A 29 -18.74 10.83 -14.27
N VAL A 30 -17.91 11.30 -15.21
CA VAL A 30 -16.45 11.38 -15.00
C VAL A 30 -16.09 12.44 -13.97
N ALA A 31 -16.80 13.57 -13.94
CA ALA A 31 -16.63 14.60 -12.92
C ALA A 31 -17.04 14.10 -11.53
N ASP A 32 -18.17 13.40 -11.41
CA ASP A 32 -18.66 12.82 -10.16
C ASP A 32 -17.74 11.70 -9.64
N ALA A 33 -17.28 10.79 -10.51
CA ALA A 33 -16.32 9.75 -10.14
C ALA A 33 -14.99 10.36 -9.64
N GLY A 34 -14.53 11.44 -10.27
CA GLY A 34 -13.39 12.22 -9.79
C GLY A 34 -13.62 12.86 -8.42
N GLY A 35 -14.85 13.31 -8.14
CA GLY A 35 -15.28 13.83 -6.85
C GLY A 35 -15.27 12.78 -5.73
N LEU A 36 -15.83 11.59 -5.98
CA LEU A 36 -15.84 10.48 -5.02
C LEU A 36 -14.45 9.98 -4.67
N VAL A 37 -13.57 9.78 -5.67
CA VAL A 37 -12.19 9.33 -5.43
C VAL A 37 -11.43 10.35 -4.58
N ARG A 38 -11.63 11.64 -4.84
CA ARG A 38 -10.98 12.71 -4.07
C ARG A 38 -11.54 12.81 -2.64
N ALA A 39 -12.82 12.52 -2.45
CA ALA A 39 -13.47 12.46 -1.14
C ALA A 39 -13.03 11.22 -0.33
N GLU A 40 -12.98 10.02 -0.92
CA GLU A 40 -12.44 8.83 -0.26
C GLU A 40 -10.96 8.98 0.08
N ALA A 41 -10.16 9.59 -0.81
CA ALA A 41 -8.76 9.89 -0.53
C ALA A 41 -8.63 10.87 0.65
N ALA A 42 -9.48 11.90 0.71
CA ALA A 42 -9.50 12.84 1.82
C ALA A 42 -9.93 12.17 3.14
N LEU A 43 -10.90 11.26 3.10
CA LEU A 43 -11.38 10.52 4.27
C LEU A 43 -10.34 9.50 4.76
N ALA A 44 -9.75 8.71 3.85
CA ALA A 44 -8.68 7.77 4.17
C ALA A 44 -7.46 8.50 4.74
N ARG A 45 -7.14 9.68 4.23
CA ARG A 45 -6.11 10.54 4.80
C ARG A 45 -6.48 11.05 6.21
N ALA A 46 -7.72 11.47 6.43
CA ALA A 46 -8.17 11.89 7.75
C ALA A 46 -8.16 10.74 8.77
N GLU A 47 -8.52 9.53 8.34
CA GLU A 47 -8.51 8.33 9.20
C GLU A 47 -7.09 7.88 9.51
N THR A 48 -6.18 7.90 8.53
CA THR A 48 -4.76 7.64 8.78
C THR A 48 -4.15 8.68 9.73
N GLU A 49 -4.41 9.97 9.54
CA GLU A 49 -3.97 11.02 10.48
C GLU A 49 -4.54 10.84 11.89
N ARG A 50 -5.81 10.42 11.99
CA ARG A 50 -6.46 10.12 13.28
C ARG A 50 -5.87 8.89 13.96
N ASN A 51 -5.67 7.79 13.22
CA ASN A 51 -5.02 6.59 13.72
C ASN A 51 -3.58 6.87 14.13
N LEU A 52 -2.82 7.64 13.35
CA LEU A 52 -1.46 8.04 13.68
C LEU A 52 -1.40 8.89 14.95
N ARG A 53 -2.34 9.80 15.17
CA ARG A 53 -2.43 10.57 16.42
C ARG A 53 -2.75 9.70 17.62
N VAL A 54 -3.65 8.73 17.48
CA VAL A 54 -4.00 7.80 18.56
C VAL A 54 -2.83 6.86 18.88
N VAL A 55 -2.25 6.25 17.86
CA VAL A 55 -1.05 5.39 17.98
C VAL A 55 0.12 6.19 18.55
N GLY A 56 0.32 7.43 18.12
CA GLY A 56 1.37 8.32 18.63
C GLY A 56 1.19 8.70 20.10
N ARG A 57 -0.04 8.89 20.56
CA ARG A 57 -0.31 9.19 21.98
C ARG A 57 -0.12 7.97 22.88
N GLU A 58 -0.54 6.80 22.42
CA GLU A 58 -0.39 5.56 23.20
C GLU A 58 1.06 5.03 23.16
N SER A 59 1.78 5.23 22.05
CA SER A 59 3.19 4.87 21.94
C SER A 59 4.09 5.67 22.90
N ALA A 60 3.72 6.91 23.23
CA ALA A 60 4.43 7.71 24.22
C ALA A 60 4.50 7.01 25.60
N LYS A 61 3.42 6.33 26.02
CA LYS A 61 3.40 5.57 27.29
C LYS A 61 4.28 4.33 27.21
N VAL A 62 4.27 3.63 26.08
CA VAL A 62 5.11 2.45 25.85
C VAL A 62 6.59 2.82 25.86
N ILE A 63 6.96 3.93 25.21
CA ILE A 63 8.34 4.43 25.20
C ILE A 63 8.77 4.86 26.61
N ALA A 64 7.95 5.65 27.30
CA ALA A 64 8.26 6.10 28.66
C ALA A 64 8.39 4.93 29.64
N GLY A 65 7.43 3.98 29.59
CA GLY A 65 7.48 2.74 30.38
C GLY A 65 8.69 1.88 30.04
N GLY A 66 9.04 1.78 28.75
CA GLY A 66 10.24 1.08 28.28
C GLY A 66 11.53 1.69 28.81
N MET A 67 11.65 3.02 28.83
CA MET A 67 12.81 3.71 29.42
C MET A 67 12.89 3.47 30.94
N LEU A 68 11.77 3.53 31.66
CA LEU A 68 11.73 3.24 33.08
C LEU A 68 12.09 1.78 33.39
N ALA A 69 11.56 0.83 32.61
CA ALA A 69 11.90 -0.58 32.73
C ALA A 69 13.38 -0.83 32.44
N LEU A 70 13.95 -0.15 31.43
CA LEU A 70 15.39 -0.22 31.13
C LEU A 70 16.23 0.32 32.30
N MET A 71 15.86 1.46 32.88
CA MET A 71 16.56 2.00 34.05
C MET A 71 16.49 1.04 35.25
N ALA A 72 15.30 0.49 35.53
CA ALA A 72 15.14 -0.50 36.59
C ALA A 72 16.02 -1.73 36.35
N LEU A 73 16.13 -2.20 35.10
CA LEU A 73 16.97 -3.33 34.74
C LEU A 73 18.47 -3.02 34.92
N VAL A 74 18.91 -1.80 34.61
CA VAL A 74 20.30 -1.36 34.86
C VAL A 74 20.59 -1.40 36.37
N PHE A 75 19.73 -0.82 37.19
CA PHE A 75 19.90 -0.87 38.65
C PHE A 75 19.85 -2.30 39.20
N LEU A 76 18.97 -3.15 38.65
CA LEU A 76 18.91 -4.56 39.02
C LEU A 76 20.20 -5.31 38.67
N THR A 77 20.81 -5.00 37.52
CA THR A 77 22.10 -5.58 37.11
C THR A 77 23.22 -5.16 38.07
N VAL A 78 23.28 -3.88 38.43
CA VAL A 78 24.25 -3.37 39.41
C VAL A 78 24.04 -4.04 40.78
N ALA A 79 22.79 -4.12 41.25
CA ALA A 79 22.46 -4.78 42.51
C ALA A 79 22.85 -6.27 42.49
N ALA A 80 22.60 -6.98 41.39
CA ALA A 80 22.99 -8.37 41.21
C ALA A 80 24.51 -8.55 41.25
N VAL A 81 25.27 -7.67 40.58
CA VAL A 81 26.75 -7.69 40.62
C VAL A 81 27.25 -7.46 42.04
N VAL A 82 26.72 -6.46 42.76
CA VAL A 82 27.14 -6.16 44.15
C VAL A 82 26.80 -7.33 45.09
N ALA A 83 25.60 -7.89 44.97
CA ALA A 83 25.18 -9.03 45.77
C ALA A 83 26.06 -10.25 45.52
N LEU A 84 26.34 -10.58 44.26
CA LEU A 84 27.17 -11.72 43.89
C LEU A 84 28.65 -11.50 44.24
N ALA A 85 29.13 -10.26 44.14
CA ALA A 85 30.51 -9.89 44.47
C ALA A 85 30.84 -10.17 45.94
N ALA A 86 29.85 -10.11 46.84
CA ALA A 86 30.04 -10.50 48.24
C ALA A 86 30.32 -12.00 48.45
N LEU A 87 29.97 -12.86 47.47
CA LEU A 87 30.17 -14.31 47.56
C LEU A 87 31.43 -14.76 46.82
N VAL A 88 31.67 -14.25 45.61
CA VAL A 88 32.72 -14.77 44.72
C VAL A 88 33.74 -13.72 44.28
N GLY A 89 33.57 -12.46 44.69
CA GLY A 89 34.42 -11.34 44.28
C GLY A 89 33.92 -10.62 43.03
N LEU A 90 34.45 -9.42 42.80
CA LEU A 90 33.91 -8.48 41.80
C LEU A 90 34.09 -8.97 40.35
N LEU A 91 35.30 -9.39 40.00
CA LEU A 91 35.65 -9.83 38.64
C LEU A 91 34.78 -11.00 38.13
N PRO A 92 34.69 -12.15 38.85
CA PRO A 92 33.85 -13.25 38.40
C PRO A 92 32.36 -12.90 38.40
N SER A 93 31.90 -12.03 39.31
CA SER A 93 30.51 -11.58 39.35
C SER A 93 30.12 -10.79 38.10
N LEU A 94 30.98 -9.87 37.66
CA LEU A 94 30.81 -9.12 36.41
C LEU A 94 30.70 -10.06 35.21
N LEU A 95 31.57 -11.07 35.11
CA LEU A 95 31.55 -12.05 34.02
C LEU A 95 30.27 -12.89 34.02
N ILE A 96 29.85 -13.39 35.19
CA ILE A 96 28.65 -14.24 35.31
C ILE A 96 27.39 -13.44 34.95
N VAL A 97 27.21 -12.25 35.52
CA VAL A 97 26.03 -11.42 35.26
C VAL A 97 26.01 -10.95 33.81
N ALA A 98 27.15 -10.54 33.25
CA ALA A 98 27.25 -10.17 31.84
C ALA A 98 26.90 -11.33 30.91
N ALA A 99 27.38 -12.54 31.20
CA ALA A 99 27.07 -13.74 30.41
C ALA A 99 25.56 -14.07 30.45
N LEU A 100 24.93 -13.97 31.63
CA LEU A 100 23.49 -14.18 31.79
C LEU A 100 22.67 -13.14 31.01
N CYS A 101 23.02 -11.86 31.13
CA CYS A 101 22.36 -10.78 30.37
C CYS A 101 22.54 -10.96 28.86
N ALA A 102 23.73 -11.35 28.40
CA ALA A 102 24.00 -11.61 26.99
C ALA A 102 23.16 -12.79 26.46
N LEU A 103 23.03 -13.87 27.23
CA LEU A 103 22.21 -15.02 26.87
C LEU A 103 20.73 -14.63 26.76
N ILE A 104 20.21 -13.90 27.74
CA ILE A 104 18.83 -13.40 27.74
C ILE A 104 18.61 -12.46 26.55
N GLY A 105 19.51 -11.51 26.32
CA GLY A 105 19.44 -10.57 25.21
C GLY A 105 19.43 -11.28 23.86
N TRP A 106 20.28 -12.29 23.68
CA TRP A 106 20.30 -13.11 22.47
C TRP A 106 18.96 -13.82 22.25
N LEU A 107 18.38 -14.45 23.28
CA LEU A 107 17.07 -15.10 23.19
C LEU A 107 15.95 -14.11 22.82
N LEU A 108 15.93 -12.90 23.40
CA LEU A 108 14.96 -11.87 23.04
C LEU A 108 15.11 -11.43 21.58
N ILE A 109 16.35 -11.20 21.12
CA ILE A 109 16.63 -10.80 19.75
C ILE A 109 16.18 -11.90 18.78
N SER A 110 16.54 -13.16 19.05
CA SER A 110 16.13 -14.29 18.21
C SER A 110 14.61 -14.36 18.07
N LYS A 111 13.88 -14.33 19.20
CA LYS A 111 12.41 -14.38 19.17
C LYS A 111 11.78 -13.15 18.51
N GLY A 112 12.37 -11.97 18.69
CA GLY A 112 11.92 -10.73 18.07
C GLY A 112 12.07 -10.77 16.55
N LEU A 113 13.22 -11.22 16.06
CA LEU A 113 13.49 -11.39 14.64
C LEU A 113 12.59 -12.45 14.01
N ASP A 114 12.35 -13.58 14.70
CA ASP A 114 11.42 -14.62 14.25
C ASP A 114 9.99 -14.07 14.12
N GLY A 115 9.56 -13.24 15.08
CA GLY A 115 8.24 -12.61 15.08
C GLY A 115 8.03 -11.60 13.95
N VAL A 116 9.10 -10.94 13.47
CA VAL A 116 9.06 -10.02 12.32
C VAL A 116 9.13 -10.80 11.00
N SER A 117 9.88 -11.90 10.96
CA SER A 117 10.04 -12.74 9.75
C SER A 117 8.77 -13.50 9.38
N GLY A 118 7.92 -13.81 10.36
CA GLY A 118 6.65 -14.53 10.15
C GLY A 118 5.46 -13.66 9.71
N GLN A 119 5.62 -12.33 9.65
CA GLN A 119 4.56 -11.42 9.19
C GLN A 119 4.95 -10.89 7.81
N PRO A 120 4.22 -11.27 6.74
CA PRO A 120 4.47 -10.70 5.43
C PRO A 120 4.17 -9.20 5.51
N ILE A 121 5.23 -8.39 5.42
CA ILE A 121 5.16 -6.93 5.38
C ILE A 121 4.32 -6.47 4.16
N LEU A 122 4.16 -7.35 3.17
CA LEU A 122 3.20 -7.17 2.09
C LEU A 122 1.89 -7.92 2.40
N PRO A 123 0.71 -7.27 2.27
CA PRO A 123 -0.56 -7.95 2.47
C PRO A 123 -0.79 -9.01 1.38
N ASP A 124 -0.62 -10.29 1.72
CA ASP A 124 -0.84 -11.43 0.82
C ASP A 124 -2.22 -11.38 0.15
N ARG A 125 -3.23 -10.89 0.89
CA ARG A 125 -4.59 -10.73 0.38
C ARG A 125 -4.69 -9.63 -0.67
N ALA A 126 -3.90 -8.56 -0.56
CA ALA A 126 -3.85 -7.49 -1.55
C ALA A 126 -3.13 -7.97 -2.82
N LEU A 127 -1.99 -8.64 -2.66
CA LEU A 127 -1.27 -9.29 -3.76
C LEU A 127 -2.13 -10.30 -4.51
N LYS A 128 -2.89 -11.13 -3.78
CA LYS A 128 -3.80 -12.14 -4.37
C LYS A 128 -5.01 -11.53 -5.07
N ARG A 129 -5.45 -10.33 -4.66
CA ARG A 129 -6.51 -9.58 -5.37
C ARG A 129 -5.97 -8.95 -6.64
N LEU A 130 -4.80 -8.31 -6.56
CA LEU A 130 -4.12 -7.72 -7.70
C LEU A 130 -3.79 -8.77 -8.77
N SER A 131 -3.26 -9.93 -8.38
CA SER A 131 -2.93 -11.00 -9.33
C SER A 131 -4.16 -11.58 -10.02
N ARG A 132 -5.30 -11.66 -9.31
CA ARG A 132 -6.57 -12.10 -9.89
C ARG A 132 -7.10 -11.09 -10.91
N ASP A 133 -7.04 -9.80 -10.59
CA ASP A 133 -7.50 -8.74 -11.50
C ASP A 133 -6.62 -8.65 -12.74
N LEU A 134 -5.29 -8.77 -12.59
CA LEU A 134 -4.37 -8.84 -13.74
C LEU A 134 -4.65 -10.06 -14.63
N GLY A 135 -4.94 -11.21 -14.04
CA GLY A 135 -5.34 -12.41 -14.79
C GLY A 135 -6.65 -12.21 -15.57
N ALA A 136 -7.65 -11.58 -14.94
CA ALA A 136 -8.92 -11.28 -15.59
C ALA A 136 -8.80 -10.21 -16.70
N MET A 137 -7.84 -9.29 -16.60
CA MET A 137 -7.54 -8.30 -17.64
C MET A 137 -6.74 -8.91 -18.80
N ALA A 138 -5.79 -9.80 -18.51
CA ALA A 138 -5.01 -10.50 -19.54
C ALA A 138 -5.90 -11.39 -20.43
N ASP A 139 -6.93 -12.02 -19.84
CA ASP A 139 -7.93 -12.83 -20.55
C ASP A 139 -8.86 -11.98 -21.46
N ARG A 140 -8.94 -10.67 -21.20
CA ARG A 140 -9.75 -9.72 -21.97
C ARG A 140 -8.94 -8.86 -22.95
N ALA A 141 -7.62 -8.96 -22.93
CA ALA A 141 -6.78 -8.19 -23.84
C ALA A 141 -6.84 -8.79 -25.25
N PRO A 142 -7.29 -8.05 -26.28
CA PRO A 142 -7.10 -8.47 -27.67
C PRO A 142 -5.60 -8.57 -27.92
N VAL A 143 -5.15 -9.72 -28.43
CA VAL A 143 -3.77 -9.89 -28.90
C VAL A 143 -3.50 -8.75 -29.89
N PRO A 144 -2.55 -7.83 -29.62
CA PRO A 144 -2.22 -6.79 -30.59
C PRO A 144 -1.81 -7.47 -31.88
N ASP A 145 -2.36 -7.04 -33.02
CA ASP A 145 -1.93 -7.50 -34.35
C ASP A 145 -0.44 -7.21 -34.49
N MET A 146 0.39 -8.19 -34.15
CA MET A 146 1.82 -8.10 -34.37
C MET A 146 2.02 -8.07 -35.88
N PRO A 147 2.74 -7.08 -36.42
CA PRO A 147 2.99 -7.03 -37.85
C PRO A 147 3.61 -8.37 -38.28
N PRO A 148 3.24 -8.89 -39.46
CA PRO A 148 3.72 -10.18 -39.93
C PRO A 148 5.25 -10.19 -39.86
N PRO A 149 5.86 -11.32 -39.44
CA PRO A 149 7.30 -11.39 -39.29
C PRO A 149 7.96 -10.90 -40.59
N GLY A 150 8.80 -9.88 -40.44
CA GLY A 150 9.52 -9.30 -41.56
C GLY A 150 10.28 -10.39 -42.32
N PRO A 151 10.48 -10.23 -43.64
CA PRO A 151 11.13 -11.24 -44.46
C PRO A 151 12.47 -11.61 -43.82
N LYS A 152 12.66 -12.93 -43.64
CA LYS A 152 13.92 -13.48 -43.14
C LYS A 152 15.02 -12.97 -44.07
N VAL A 153 15.87 -12.08 -43.55
CA VAL A 153 17.00 -11.54 -44.30
C VAL A 153 17.86 -12.74 -44.70
N GLY A 154 17.82 -13.05 -46.00
CA GLY A 154 18.51 -14.18 -46.59
C GLY A 154 20.00 -14.09 -46.33
N GLY A 155 20.61 -15.26 -46.10
CA GLY A 155 22.01 -15.42 -45.72
C GLY A 155 22.94 -14.53 -46.52
N VAL A 156 23.59 -13.62 -45.79
CA VAL A 156 24.79 -12.95 -46.29
C VAL A 156 25.85 -14.04 -46.38
N ARG A 157 26.21 -14.33 -47.63
CA ARG A 157 27.25 -15.23 -48.09
C ARG A 157 28.55 -15.01 -47.32
N GLU A 158 29.00 -16.01 -46.58
CA GLU A 158 30.44 -16.21 -46.37
C GLU A 158 30.96 -17.00 -47.57
N ALA A 159 31.37 -16.24 -48.60
CA ALA A 159 32.27 -16.73 -49.62
C ALA A 159 33.69 -16.43 -49.12
N ALA A 160 34.38 -17.48 -48.69
CA ALA A 160 35.84 -17.54 -48.55
C ALA A 160 36.30 -18.88 -49.14
#